data_AF-A0A9P5PIW4-F1
#
_entry.id   AF-A0A9P5PIW4-F1
#
_cell.length_a   1.000
_cell.length_b   1.000
_cell.length_c   1.000
_cell.angle_alpha   90.00
_cell.angle_beta   90.00
_cell.angle_gamma   90.00
#
_symmetry.space_group_name_H-M   'P 1'
#
loop_
_entity.id
_entity.type
_entity.pdbx_description
1 polymer ?
#
loop_
_entity_poly.entity_id
_entity_poly.type
_entity_poly.pdbx_seq_one_letter_code
_entity_poly.pdbx_strand_id
1 'polypeptide(L)'
;MSVTTDVEIQSSDNVLFKMNKKELEMFSGAFPSADSPVESGTPVELPEDSETLGILFKFMRCETHPTLDDVPFDAMLRFAEAAEKYHVYSAIPIYKLNFRQ
;
A
#
# COMPACT_ATOMS: atom_id res chain seq x y z
N MET A 1 11.73 19.31 5.38
CA MET A 1 12.24 18.80 4.09
C MET A 1 11.02 18.43 3.28
N SER A 2 10.80 19.06 2.11
CA SER A 2 9.63 18.76 1.29
C SER A 2 9.77 17.36 0.72
N VAL A 3 8.88 16.45 1.11
CA VAL A 3 8.80 15.11 0.54
C VAL A 3 8.37 15.28 -0.92
N THR A 4 9.28 15.05 -1.86
CA THR A 4 8.94 15.09 -3.29
C THR A 4 8.09 13.87 -3.59
N THR A 5 6.86 14.11 -4.05
CA THR A 5 5.98 13.07 -4.57
C THR A 5 6.40 12.77 -6.00
N ASP A 6 6.67 11.50 -6.30
CA ASP A 6 7.24 11.08 -7.58
C ASP A 6 6.25 10.24 -8.40
N VAL A 7 5.19 9.71 -7.77
CA VAL A 7 4.16 8.86 -8.41
C VAL A 7 2.79 9.16 -7.82
N GLU A 8 1.78 9.20 -8.69
CA GLU A 8 0.37 9.20 -8.33
C GLU A 8 -0.20 7.80 -8.57
N ILE A 9 -0.87 7.25 -7.55
CA ILE A 9 -1.57 5.96 -7.61
C ILE A 9 -3.06 6.23 -7.50
N GLN A 10 -3.88 5.65 -8.37
CA GLN A 10 -5.33 5.77 -8.33
C GLN A 10 -5.96 4.43 -7.93
N SER A 11 -6.84 4.45 -6.94
CA SER A 11 -7.66 3.29 -6.55
C SER A 11 -8.83 3.06 -7.51
N SER A 12 -9.46 1.89 -7.42
CA SER A 12 -10.64 1.56 -8.24
C SER A 12 -11.89 2.41 -7.95
N ASP A 13 -11.95 3.04 -6.77
CA ASP A 13 -12.96 4.04 -6.38
C ASP A 13 -12.51 5.49 -6.63
N ASN A 14 -11.48 5.68 -7.47
CA ASN A 14 -10.98 6.97 -7.98
C ASN A 14 -10.36 7.91 -6.93
N VAL A 15 -9.79 7.36 -5.86
CA VAL A 15 -9.00 8.12 -4.88
C VAL A 15 -7.54 8.14 -5.30
N LEU A 16 -6.94 9.33 -5.31
CA LEU A 16 -5.54 9.54 -5.67
C LEU A 16 -4.63 9.55 -4.43
N PHE A 17 -3.60 8.73 -4.47
CA PHE A 17 -2.55 8.64 -3.47
C PHE A 17 -1.24 9.18 -4.04
N LYS A 18 -0.60 10.06 -3.27
CA LYS A 18 0.70 10.63 -3.58
C LYS A 18 1.77 9.86 -2.84
N MET A 19 2.65 9.19 -3.59
CA MET A 19 3.69 8.31 -3.04
C MET A 19 5.08 8.73 -3.52
N ASN A 20 6.09 8.40 -2.71
CA ASN A 20 7.49 8.50 -3.12
C ASN A 20 7.96 7.15 -3.68
N LYS A 21 8.68 7.15 -4.81
CA LYS A 21 9.17 5.91 -5.42
C LYS A 21 10.10 5.10 -4.51
N LYS A 22 10.93 5.78 -3.71
CA LYS A 22 11.84 5.13 -2.76
C LYS A 22 11.09 4.44 -1.63
N GLU A 23 9.96 4.99 -1.19
CA GLU A 23 9.09 4.32 -0.20
C GLU A 23 8.50 3.04 -0.81
N LEU A 24 7.98 3.12 -2.03
CA LEU A 24 7.43 1.95 -2.72
C LEU A 24 8.47 0.85 -2.92
N GLU A 25 9.68 1.20 -3.37
CA GLU A 25 10.79 0.25 -3.55
C GLU A 25 11.27 -0.35 -2.21
N MET A 26 11.32 0.45 -1.14
CA MET A 26 11.79 -0.01 0.16
C MET A 26 10.82 -0.99 0.83
N PHE A 27 9.52 -0.78 0.66
CA PHE A 27 8.48 -1.51 1.40
C PHE A 27 7.68 -2.52 0.57
N SER A 28 7.93 -2.60 -0.73
CA SER A 28 7.29 -3.58 -1.62
C SER A 28 8.30 -4.20 -2.58
N GLY A 29 8.20 -5.52 -2.73
CA GLY A 29 8.94 -6.27 -3.73
C GLY A 29 8.23 -6.40 -5.09
N ALA A 30 7.07 -5.75 -5.27
CA ALA A 30 6.27 -5.83 -6.49
C ALA A 30 6.28 -4.53 -7.31
N PHE A 31 6.67 -3.40 -6.71
CA PHE A 31 6.83 -2.15 -7.45
C PHE A 31 8.17 -2.10 -8.18
N PRO A 32 8.23 -1.46 -9.36
CA PRO A 32 9.49 -1.18 -10.05
C PRO A 32 10.45 -0.38 -9.17
N SER A 33 11.77 -0.53 -9.40
CA SER A 33 12.81 0.27 -8.74
C SER A 33 12.58 1.77 -8.94
N ALA A 34 12.99 2.62 -8.00
CA ALA A 34 12.77 4.06 -8.07
C ALA A 34 13.41 4.73 -9.29
N ASP A 35 14.47 4.12 -9.84
CA ASP A 35 15.14 4.57 -11.06
C ASP A 35 14.37 4.21 -12.35
N SER A 36 13.29 3.43 -12.24
CA SER A 36 12.47 3.08 -13.40
C SER A 36 11.73 4.31 -13.96
N PRO A 37 11.67 4.45 -15.30
CA PRO A 37 10.84 5.47 -15.94
C PRO A 37 9.38 5.21 -15.57
N VAL A 38 8.70 6.24 -15.09
CA VAL A 38 7.24 6.25 -14.97
C VAL A 38 6.74 7.27 -15.99
N GLU A 39 5.73 6.89 -16.77
CA GLU A 39 5.10 7.85 -17.68
C GLU A 39 4.57 9.03 -16.86
N SER A 40 5.11 10.21 -17.15
CA SER A 40 4.74 11.42 -16.44
C SER A 40 3.35 11.88 -16.86
N GLY A 41 2.48 12.11 -15.88
CA GLY A 41 1.15 12.69 -16.09
C GLY A 41 -0.01 11.70 -16.15
N THR A 42 0.24 10.40 -16.03
CA THR A 42 -0.80 9.38 -15.87
C THR A 42 -0.68 8.70 -14.51
N PRO A 43 -1.74 8.68 -13.69
CA PRO A 43 -1.75 7.90 -12.45
C PRO A 43 -1.61 6.40 -12.74
N VAL A 44 -0.91 5.69 -11.86
CA VAL A 44 -0.89 4.23 -11.87
C VAL A 44 -2.19 3.72 -11.27
N GLU A 45 -3.05 3.12 -12.09
CA GLU A 45 -4.32 2.56 -11.64
C GLU A 45 -4.10 1.20 -10.97
N LEU A 46 -4.60 1.05 -9.74
CA LEU A 46 -4.63 -0.20 -9.01
C LEU A 46 -6.08 -0.67 -8.81
N PRO A 47 -6.34 -1.99 -8.89
CA PRO A 47 -7.71 -2.51 -8.77
C PRO A 47 -8.27 -2.44 -7.34
N GLU A 48 -7.43 -2.24 -6.32
CA GLU A 48 -7.82 -2.13 -4.92
C GLU A 48 -8.57 -0.82 -4.63
N ASP A 49 -9.51 -0.87 -3.69
CA ASP A 49 -10.24 0.30 -3.19
C ASP A 49 -9.35 1.20 -2.31
N SER A 50 -9.79 2.43 -2.10
CA SER A 50 -9.04 3.44 -1.33
C SER A 50 -8.80 3.04 0.12
N GLU A 51 -9.72 2.28 0.73
CA GLU A 51 -9.57 1.78 2.09
C GLU A 51 -8.41 0.78 2.18
N THR A 52 -8.38 -0.20 1.27
CA THR A 52 -7.33 -1.22 1.18
C THR A 52 -5.96 -0.58 0.93
N LEU A 53 -5.86 0.30 -0.06
CA LEU A 53 -4.61 1.01 -0.37
C LEU A 53 -4.17 1.94 0.78
N GLY A 54 -5.12 2.61 1.44
CA GLY A 54 -4.84 3.47 2.58
C GLY A 54 -4.22 2.71 3.75
N ILE A 55 -4.72 1.52 4.06
CA ILE A 55 -4.12 0.64 5.09
C ILE A 55 -2.73 0.20 4.62
N LEU A 56 -2.60 -0.29 3.38
CA LEU A 56 -1.34 -0.76 2.82
C LEU A 56 -0.23 0.31 2.88
N PHE A 57 -0.54 1.54 2.46
CA PHE A 57 0.43 2.65 2.46
C PHE A 57 0.78 3.13 3.88
N LYS A 58 -0.13 3.04 4.85
CA LYS A 58 0.19 3.29 6.27
C LYS A 58 1.21 2.26 6.79
N PHE A 59 1.06 0.99 6.40
CA PHE A 59 2.04 -0.05 6.73
C PHE A 59 3.40 0.17 6.08
N MET A 60 3.44 0.72 4.86
CA MET A 60 4.70 1.10 4.22
C MET A 60 5.36 2.29 4.93
N ARG A 61 4.60 3.29 5.36
CA ARG A 61 5.17 4.54 5.92
C ARG A 61 5.66 4.45 7.36
N CYS A 62 5.41 3.35 8.08
CA CYS A 62 5.95 3.09 9.42
C CYS A 62 5.79 4.24 10.45
N GLU A 63 4.78 5.11 10.32
CA GLU A 63 4.57 6.22 11.27
C GLU A 63 3.97 5.71 12.59
N THR A 64 3.05 4.75 12.51
CA THR A 64 2.50 3.96 13.62
C THR A 64 1.92 2.69 13.00
N HIS A 65 2.27 1.49 13.49
CA HIS A 65 1.58 0.28 13.05
C HIS A 65 0.09 0.43 13.34
N PRO A 66 -0.79 0.46 12.32
CA PRO A 66 -2.21 0.56 12.58
C PRO A 66 -2.66 -0.72 13.28
N THR A 67 -3.36 -0.57 14.39
CA THR A 67 -4.11 -1.68 14.97
C THR A 67 -5.24 -2.03 13.99
N LEU A 68 -5.44 -3.33 13.76
CA LEU A 68 -6.51 -3.82 12.89
C LEU A 68 -7.76 -4.21 13.69
N ASP A 69 -7.81 -3.84 14.97
CA ASP A 69 -8.83 -4.29 15.94
C ASP A 69 -10.25 -3.83 15.54
N ASP A 70 -10.36 -2.70 14.83
CA ASP A 70 -11.63 -2.13 14.36
C ASP A 70 -11.87 -2.31 12.85
N VAL A 71 -11.03 -3.09 12.15
CA VAL A 71 -11.17 -3.32 10.71
C VAL A 71 -12.11 -4.50 10.47
N PRO A 72 -13.19 -4.34 9.67
CA PRO A 72 -14.07 -5.45 9.34
C PRO A 72 -13.30 -6.61 8.70
N PHE A 73 -13.71 -7.86 8.99
CA PHE A 73 -13.03 -9.05 8.49
C PHE A 73 -12.83 -9.04 6.96
N ASP A 74 -13.86 -8.62 6.21
CA ASP A 74 -13.78 -8.54 4.75
C ASP A 74 -12.73 -7.53 4.27
N ALA A 75 -12.59 -6.39 4.95
CA ALA A 75 -11.56 -5.40 4.66
C ALA A 75 -10.16 -5.93 5.03
N MET A 76 -10.05 -6.70 6.12
CA MET A 76 -8.81 -7.36 6.52
C MET A 76 -8.37 -8.43 5.51
N LEU A 77 -9.31 -9.16 4.90
CA LEU A 77 -9.01 -10.15 3.86
C LEU A 77 -8.49 -9.47 2.58
N ARG A 78 -9.16 -8.42 2.11
CA ARG A 78 -8.69 -7.63 0.95
C ARG A 78 -7.30 -7.04 1.20
N PHE A 79 -7.06 -6.54 2.41
CA PHE A 79 -5.75 -6.07 2.83
C PHE A 79 -4.68 -7.17 2.78
N ALA A 80 -4.97 -8.37 3.30
CA ALA A 80 -4.03 -9.48 3.29
C ALA A 80 -3.66 -9.93 1.86
N GLU A 81 -4.66 -10.01 0.97
CA GLU A 81 -4.45 -10.31 -0.46
C GLU A 81 -3.56 -9.26 -1.12
N ALA A 82 -3.82 -7.96 -0.87
CA ALA A 82 -3.00 -6.87 -1.39
C ALA A 82 -1.57 -6.89 -0.82
N ALA A 83 -1.42 -7.16 0.48
CA ALA A 83 -0.10 -7.25 1.12
C ALA A 83 0.75 -8.38 0.53
N GLU A 84 0.16 -9.54 0.24
CA GLU A 84 0.85 -10.63 -0.44
C GLU A 84 1.16 -10.26 -1.90
N LYS A 85 0.19 -9.74 -2.65
CA LYS A 85 0.33 -9.32 -4.06
C LYS A 85 1.44 -8.30 -4.23
N TYR A 86 1.51 -7.31 -3.35
CA TYR A 86 2.52 -6.25 -3.40
C TYR A 86 3.78 -6.56 -2.60
N HIS A 87 3.92 -7.77 -2.05
CA HIS A 87 5.09 -8.17 -1.26
C HIS A 87 5.43 -7.16 -0.14
N VAL A 88 4.41 -6.69 0.58
CA VAL A 88 4.58 -5.75 1.71
C VAL A 88 4.90 -6.56 2.96
N TYR A 89 6.16 -6.99 3.09
CA TYR A 89 6.57 -7.96 4.09
C TYR A 89 6.31 -7.53 5.54
N SER A 90 6.27 -6.22 5.82
CA SER A 90 5.94 -5.68 7.15
C SER A 90 4.49 -5.96 7.58
N ALA A 91 3.57 -6.18 6.63
CA ALA A 91 2.16 -6.47 6.89
C ALA A 91 1.88 -7.96 7.13
N ILE A 92 2.74 -8.86 6.63
CA ILE A 92 2.52 -10.31 6.63
C ILE A 92 2.37 -10.93 8.03
N PRO A 93 3.21 -10.59 9.01
CA PRO A 93 3.05 -11.12 10.36
C PRO A 93 1.76 -10.66 11.05
N ILE A 94 1.25 -9.47 10.71
CA ILE A 94 0.17 -8.81 11.47
C ILE A 94 -1.20 -9.37 11.10
N TYR A 95 -1.52 -9.55 9.82
CA TYR A 95 -2.81 -10.18 9.47
C TYR A 95 -2.85 -11.67 9.86
N LYS A 96 -1.73 -12.40 9.79
CA LYS A 96 -1.65 -13.82 10.18
C LYS A 96 -1.96 -14.08 11.66
N LEU A 97 -1.79 -13.08 12.53
CA LEU A 97 -2.19 -13.17 13.94
C LEU A 97 -3.72 -13.05 14.10
N ASN A 98 -4.36 -12.22 13.28
CA ASN A 98 -5.80 -11.97 13.34
C ASN A 98 -6.64 -13.10 12.70
N PHE A 99 -6.14 -13.79 11.68
CA PHE A 99 -6.84 -14.95 11.07
C PHE A 99 -6.73 -16.26 11.88
N ARG A 100 -6.01 -16.28 13.00
CA ARG A 100 -5.82 -17.48 13.84
C ARG A 100 -6.76 -17.57 15.05
N GLN A 101 -7.73 -16.66 15.17
CA GLN A 101 -8.71 -16.67 16.26
C GLN A 101 -9.90 -17.60 15.97
#